data_AF-A0A0K2V2H9-F1
#
_entry.id   AF-A0A0K2V2H9-F1
#
_cell.length_a   1.000
_cell.length_b   1.000
_cell.length_c   1.000
_cell.angle_alpha   90.00
_cell.angle_beta   90.00
_cell.angle_gamma   90.00
#
_symmetry.space_group_name_H-M   'P 1'
#
loop_
_entity.id
_entity.type
_entity.pdbx_description
1 polymer ?
#
loop_
_entity_poly.entity_id
_entity_poly.type
_entity_poly.pdbx_seq_one_letter_code
_entity_poly.pdbx_strand_id
1 'polypeptide(L)'
;MATIFGNALLGKALGHTDAQKAFRPWWDVLEDFLVYGLVMAGLIVAPTAAINSTPLDCTQCFEGTCPDEYVKSDEKAGFQWRWVLKYCTVMALDRFILYFPYILLGIGFLLIGIERMFTRIFKADRKVDLFYSLIAKEALENPYEEGEELIEESKDCIEVLYSFRKSNNFFKSYLYRTIVELVVAIFLFALLIVYGVSSLRKGDIVYCNVHGIYYECAGIYPQFYGVVLGTVLFILIGYMLCTSYNLVWLLIPYFGKMSFMMKSLKNFGSTDIHELYYNNRDLALMLDLLAENSGLAPSLRILGLFDKDFRSTIEPINVLVERLSGAGGDLEIRVKFEEAVNARKLMNNSKLIPNILYTVETKPHTKSSAIETFSSATEQSIHPRKLMIDSEGSGSEMQNIQGINYTSVIRDVEPKQAYTICISTIINGKTVARVLQGLKAAEEVEKEIDEKSKINMPEINAFHGR
;
A
#
# COMPACT_ATOMS: atom_id res chain seq x y z
N MET A 1 -5.84 -14.12 -30.72
CA MET A 1 -6.89 -14.59 -29.78
C MET A 1 -6.38 -14.75 -28.36
N ALA A 2 -5.28 -15.48 -28.10
CA ALA A 2 -4.74 -15.65 -26.74
C ALA A 2 -4.40 -14.33 -26.03
N THR A 3 -3.84 -13.34 -26.72
CA THR A 3 -3.56 -12.00 -26.16
C THR A 3 -4.81 -11.20 -25.83
N ILE A 4 -5.86 -11.29 -26.65
CA ILE A 4 -7.15 -10.60 -26.41
C ILE A 4 -7.86 -11.23 -25.20
N PHE A 5 -7.89 -12.56 -25.14
CA PHE A 5 -8.41 -13.27 -23.98
C PHE A 5 -7.57 -13.00 -22.73
N GLY A 6 -6.25 -12.99 -22.85
CA GLY A 6 -5.33 -12.63 -21.77
C GLY A 6 -5.63 -11.24 -21.20
N ASN A 7 -5.77 -10.23 -22.06
CA ASN A 7 -6.07 -8.85 -21.64
C ASN A 7 -7.47 -8.70 -21.04
N ALA A 8 -8.48 -9.38 -21.60
CA ALA A 8 -9.84 -9.34 -21.05
C ALA A 8 -9.93 -10.04 -19.68
N LEU A 9 -9.19 -11.14 -19.52
CA LEU A 9 -9.11 -11.89 -18.28
C LEU A 9 -8.29 -11.11 -17.25
N LEU A 10 -7.21 -10.43 -17.65
CA LEU A 10 -6.48 -9.44 -16.84
C LEU A 10 -7.40 -8.35 -16.30
N GLY A 11 -8.10 -7.65 -17.20
CA GLY A 11 -8.92 -6.50 -16.79
C GLY A 11 -10.08 -6.87 -15.86
N LYS A 12 -10.66 -8.06 -16.02
CA LYS A 12 -11.79 -8.52 -15.19
C LYS A 12 -11.37 -9.34 -13.97
N ALA A 13 -10.40 -10.23 -14.09
CA ALA A 13 -9.97 -11.13 -13.01
C ALA A 13 -8.95 -10.47 -12.07
N LEU A 14 -8.13 -9.54 -12.57
CA LEU A 14 -7.22 -8.70 -11.77
C LEU A 14 -7.73 -7.26 -11.67
N GLY A 15 -9.00 -7.02 -12.00
CA GLY A 15 -9.63 -5.73 -11.75
C GLY A 15 -9.61 -5.43 -10.25
N HIS A 16 -8.73 -4.52 -9.85
CA HIS A 16 -8.63 -3.98 -8.50
C HIS A 16 -9.26 -2.59 -8.49
N THR A 17 -10.02 -2.31 -7.42
CA THR A 17 -10.48 -0.95 -7.14
C THR A 17 -9.26 -0.06 -6.88
N ASP A 18 -9.38 1.25 -7.09
CA ASP A 18 -8.27 2.17 -6.83
C ASP A 18 -7.89 2.18 -5.34
N ALA A 19 -8.86 1.92 -4.47
CA ALA A 19 -8.63 1.61 -3.07
C ALA A 19 -7.71 0.39 -2.88
N GLN A 20 -8.05 -0.76 -3.48
CA GLN A 20 -7.22 -1.96 -3.38
C GLN A 20 -5.80 -1.71 -3.91
N LYS A 21 -5.62 -0.94 -4.99
CA LYS A 21 -4.29 -0.59 -5.51
C LYS A 21 -3.50 0.27 -4.52
N ALA A 22 -4.16 1.16 -3.77
CA ALA A 22 -3.50 2.01 -2.78
C ALA A 22 -2.98 1.23 -1.55
N PHE A 23 -3.61 0.12 -1.19
CA PHE A 23 -3.20 -0.74 -0.07
C PHE A 23 -2.41 -1.98 -0.48
N ARG A 24 -2.14 -2.18 -1.77
CA ARG A 24 -1.34 -3.31 -2.24
C ARG A 24 0.15 -2.99 -2.19
N PRO A 25 0.91 -3.71 -1.36
CA PRO A 25 2.36 -3.60 -1.37
C PRO A 25 2.93 -4.30 -2.61
N TRP A 26 4.21 -4.06 -2.90
CA TRP A 26 4.86 -4.55 -4.11
C TRP A 26 4.88 -6.08 -4.24
N TRP A 27 4.89 -6.83 -3.13
CA TRP A 27 4.90 -8.29 -3.16
C TRP A 27 3.56 -8.90 -3.56
N ASP A 28 2.43 -8.29 -3.15
CA ASP A 28 1.10 -8.70 -3.61
C ASP A 28 0.95 -8.41 -5.12
N VAL A 29 1.50 -7.28 -5.60
CA VAL A 29 1.52 -6.97 -7.03
C VAL A 29 2.38 -7.97 -7.82
N LEU A 30 3.54 -8.35 -7.28
CA LEU A 30 4.39 -9.40 -7.87
C LEU A 30 3.68 -10.75 -7.88
N GLU A 31 2.94 -11.08 -6.82
CA GLU A 31 2.12 -12.28 -6.71
C GLU A 31 1.10 -12.36 -7.86
N ASP A 32 0.36 -11.28 -8.11
CA ASP A 32 -0.60 -11.19 -9.23
C ASP A 32 0.07 -11.46 -10.59
N PHE A 33 1.26 -10.89 -10.81
CA PHE A 33 2.03 -11.10 -12.04
C PHE A 33 2.52 -12.54 -12.20
N LEU A 34 2.90 -13.21 -11.11
CA LEU A 34 3.30 -14.61 -11.13
C LEU A 34 2.11 -15.52 -11.47
N VAL A 35 0.95 -15.29 -10.86
CA VAL A 35 -0.28 -16.03 -11.17
C VAL A 35 -0.72 -15.78 -12.62
N TYR A 36 -0.62 -14.55 -13.10
CA TYR A 36 -0.84 -14.23 -14.50
C TYR A 36 0.13 -14.98 -15.42
N GLY A 37 1.40 -15.06 -15.06
CA GLY A 37 2.40 -15.86 -15.77
C GLY A 37 2.01 -17.33 -15.89
N LEU A 38 1.44 -17.92 -14.84
CA LEU A 38 0.93 -19.31 -14.86
C LEU A 38 -0.23 -19.49 -15.85
N VAL A 39 -1.21 -18.57 -15.81
CA VAL A 39 -2.36 -18.62 -16.74
C VAL A 39 -1.88 -18.47 -18.18
N MET A 40 -0.95 -17.54 -18.44
CA MET A 40 -0.38 -17.33 -19.78
C MET A 40 0.41 -18.54 -20.27
N ALA A 41 1.20 -19.19 -19.41
CA ALA A 41 1.86 -20.44 -19.75
C ALA A 41 0.83 -21.51 -20.17
N GLY A 42 -0.25 -21.67 -19.41
CA GLY A 42 -1.35 -22.57 -19.76
C GLY A 42 -2.01 -22.23 -21.11
N LEU A 43 -2.27 -20.95 -21.38
CA LEU A 43 -2.86 -20.49 -22.65
C LEU A 43 -1.93 -20.67 -23.85
N ILE A 44 -0.61 -20.57 -23.67
CA ILE A 44 0.38 -20.79 -24.74
C ILE A 44 0.47 -22.28 -25.09
N VAL A 45 0.38 -23.17 -24.10
CA VAL A 45 0.44 -24.63 -24.33
C VAL A 45 -0.91 -25.20 -24.75
N ALA A 46 -2.04 -24.57 -24.42
CA ALA A 46 -3.35 -25.11 -24.75
C ALA A 46 -3.56 -25.39 -26.26
N PRO A 47 -3.14 -24.52 -27.21
CA PRO A 47 -3.21 -24.80 -28.65
C PRO A 47 -2.45 -26.07 -29.07
N THR A 48 -1.31 -26.37 -28.44
CA THR A 48 -0.52 -27.56 -28.81
C THR A 48 -1.24 -28.86 -28.43
N ALA A 49 -2.11 -28.82 -27.42
CA ALA A 49 -2.95 -29.96 -27.04
C ALA A 49 -4.32 -29.99 -27.75
N ALA A 50 -4.90 -28.83 -28.08
CA ALA A 50 -6.26 -28.75 -28.62
C ALA A 50 -6.33 -28.79 -30.15
N ILE A 51 -5.39 -28.17 -30.86
CA ILE A 51 -5.43 -28.04 -32.32
C ILE A 51 -4.87 -29.29 -33.00
N ASN A 52 -3.85 -29.89 -32.40
CA ASN A 52 -3.32 -31.18 -32.83
C ASN A 52 -4.22 -32.25 -32.24
N SER A 53 -5.35 -32.55 -32.90
CA SER A 53 -6.32 -33.58 -32.50
C SER A 53 -5.68 -34.94 -32.13
N THR A 54 -4.44 -35.15 -32.58
CA THR A 54 -3.50 -36.18 -32.13
C THR A 54 -2.07 -35.68 -32.44
N PRO A 55 -1.21 -35.38 -31.45
CA PRO A 55 0.16 -34.91 -31.70
C PRO A 55 1.13 -36.03 -32.10
N LEU A 56 0.63 -37.26 -32.21
CA LEU A 56 1.42 -38.43 -32.51
C LEU A 56 1.43 -38.67 -34.02
N ASP A 57 2.57 -39.08 -34.54
CA ASP A 57 2.76 -39.77 -35.81
C ASP A 57 3.17 -41.21 -35.48
N CYS A 58 2.30 -42.17 -35.83
CA CYS A 58 2.51 -43.58 -35.51
C CYS A 58 2.82 -44.38 -36.77
N THR A 59 3.90 -45.15 -36.72
CA THR A 59 4.31 -46.12 -37.75
C THR A 59 4.19 -47.53 -37.20
N GLN A 60 3.69 -48.46 -38.01
CA GLN A 60 3.65 -49.88 -37.62
C GLN A 60 5.08 -50.39 -37.43
N CYS A 61 5.33 -51.13 -36.35
CA CYS A 61 6.63 -51.75 -36.11
C CYS A 61 6.88 -52.90 -37.10
N PHE A 62 7.99 -52.83 -37.82
CA PHE A 62 8.52 -53.92 -38.66
C PHE A 62 9.86 -54.41 -38.13
N GLU A 63 10.29 -55.60 -38.58
CA GLU A 63 11.61 -56.15 -38.27
C GLU A 63 12.72 -55.14 -38.63
N GLY A 64 13.55 -54.79 -37.64
CA GLY A 64 14.62 -53.79 -37.77
C GLY A 64 14.23 -52.32 -37.48
N THR A 65 12.94 -52.01 -37.29
CA THR A 65 12.50 -50.64 -36.87
C THR A 65 12.19 -50.53 -35.38
N CYS A 66 11.69 -51.59 -34.76
CA CYS A 66 11.40 -51.64 -33.33
C CYS A 66 12.26 -52.70 -32.62
N PRO A 67 12.46 -52.61 -31.29
CA PRO A 67 13.12 -53.66 -30.52
C PRO A 67 12.40 -55.00 -30.70
N ASP A 68 13.16 -56.10 -30.73
CA ASP A 68 12.67 -57.44 -31.08
C ASP A 68 11.47 -57.92 -30.25
N GLU A 69 11.31 -57.40 -29.03
CA GLU A 69 10.16 -57.68 -28.15
C GLU A 69 8.80 -57.26 -28.74
N TYR A 70 8.80 -56.37 -29.73
CA TYR A 70 7.61 -55.73 -30.31
C TYR A 70 7.27 -56.21 -31.72
N VAL A 71 8.07 -57.09 -32.34
CA VAL A 71 7.82 -57.64 -33.67
C VAL A 71 7.02 -58.94 -33.54
N LYS A 72 5.71 -58.92 -33.86
CA LYS A 72 4.85 -60.11 -33.69
C LYS A 72 4.05 -60.55 -34.92
N SER A 73 3.99 -59.78 -36.02
CA SER A 73 3.23 -60.22 -37.20
C SER A 73 3.63 -59.46 -38.47
N ASP A 74 3.87 -60.21 -39.55
CA ASP A 74 4.05 -59.69 -40.92
C ASP A 74 2.74 -59.25 -41.58
N GLU A 75 1.59 -59.48 -40.93
CA GLU A 75 0.31 -59.07 -41.49
C GLU A 75 0.14 -57.54 -41.42
N LYS A 76 -0.10 -56.95 -42.60
CA LYS A 76 -0.49 -55.54 -42.71
C LYS A 76 -1.82 -55.33 -41.99
N ALA A 77 -1.78 -54.55 -40.93
CA ALA A 77 -2.96 -54.23 -40.16
C ALA A 77 -3.95 -53.42 -41.02
N GLY A 78 -5.15 -53.94 -41.27
CA GLY A 78 -6.20 -53.25 -42.02
C GLY A 78 -6.87 -52.09 -41.27
N PHE A 79 -6.28 -51.59 -40.17
CA PHE A 79 -6.86 -50.52 -39.36
C PHE A 79 -6.72 -49.16 -40.03
N GLN A 80 -7.75 -48.32 -39.90
CA GLN A 80 -7.67 -46.93 -40.36
C GLN A 80 -6.66 -46.15 -39.51
N TRP A 81 -5.69 -45.49 -40.16
CA TRP A 81 -4.62 -44.76 -39.48
C TRP A 81 -5.12 -43.75 -38.43
N ARG A 82 -6.20 -43.02 -38.72
CA ARG A 82 -6.80 -42.05 -37.79
C ARG A 82 -7.29 -42.71 -36.49
N TRP A 83 -7.80 -43.93 -36.59
CA TRP A 83 -8.27 -44.67 -35.43
C TRP A 83 -7.11 -45.15 -34.57
N VAL A 84 -6.06 -45.70 -35.18
CA VAL A 84 -4.81 -46.08 -34.49
C VAL A 84 -4.23 -44.88 -33.74
N LEU A 85 -4.17 -43.72 -34.40
CA LEU A 85 -3.64 -42.50 -33.83
C LEU A 85 -4.43 -42.06 -32.59
N LYS A 86 -5.76 -42.06 -32.69
CA LYS A 86 -6.65 -41.70 -31.57
C LYS A 86 -6.55 -42.71 -30.43
N TYR A 87 -6.50 -44.00 -30.74
CA TYR A 87 -6.36 -45.06 -29.76
C TYR A 87 -5.03 -44.94 -28.99
N CYS A 88 -3.91 -44.80 -29.70
CA CYS A 88 -2.60 -44.66 -29.09
C CYS A 88 -2.45 -43.36 -28.29
N THR A 89 -3.03 -42.26 -28.75
CA THR A 89 -3.05 -40.99 -27.98
C THR A 89 -3.78 -41.14 -26.65
N VAL A 90 -4.86 -41.93 -26.59
CA VAL A 90 -5.64 -42.10 -25.35
C VAL A 90 -5.05 -43.18 -24.43
N MET A 91 -4.52 -44.26 -25.01
CA MET A 91 -4.11 -45.45 -24.24
C MET A 91 -2.62 -45.48 -23.89
N ALA A 92 -1.76 -44.97 -24.77
CA ALA A 92 -0.30 -45.08 -24.60
C ALA A 92 0.32 -43.79 -24.06
N LEU A 93 -0.25 -42.62 -24.36
CA LEU A 93 0.25 -41.34 -23.83
C LEU A 93 -0.09 -41.19 -22.35
N ASP A 94 0.84 -40.65 -21.57
CA ASP A 94 0.58 -40.34 -20.16
C ASP A 94 -0.53 -39.29 -20.04
N ARG A 95 -1.49 -39.55 -19.15
CA ARG A 95 -2.63 -38.66 -18.89
C ARG A 95 -2.15 -37.28 -18.47
N PHE A 96 -1.02 -37.19 -17.75
CA PHE A 96 -0.46 -35.91 -17.34
C PHE A 96 -0.13 -35.03 -18.55
N ILE A 97 0.56 -35.55 -19.57
CA ILE A 97 0.97 -34.79 -20.75
C ILE A 97 -0.27 -34.31 -21.53
N LEU A 98 -1.27 -35.18 -21.68
CA LEU A 98 -2.52 -34.86 -22.36
C LEU A 98 -3.29 -33.72 -21.66
N TYR A 99 -3.36 -33.76 -20.33
CA TYR A 99 -4.10 -32.78 -19.53
C TYR A 99 -3.26 -31.60 -19.04
N PHE A 100 -1.96 -31.57 -19.35
CA PHE A 100 -1.02 -30.60 -18.79
C PHE A 100 -1.46 -29.13 -18.93
N PRO A 101 -1.92 -28.65 -20.11
CA PRO A 101 -2.31 -27.25 -20.24
C PRO A 101 -3.55 -26.90 -19.41
N TYR A 102 -4.49 -27.85 -19.29
CA TYR A 102 -5.69 -27.68 -18.48
C TYR A 102 -5.36 -27.71 -16.99
N ILE A 103 -4.39 -28.52 -16.57
CA ILE A 103 -3.87 -28.52 -15.20
C ILE A 103 -3.24 -27.15 -14.89
N LEU A 104 -2.41 -26.60 -15.79
CA LEU A 104 -1.82 -25.26 -15.61
C LEU A 104 -2.86 -24.15 -15.48
N LEU A 105 -3.87 -24.16 -16.36
CA LEU A 105 -4.99 -23.20 -16.26
C LEU A 105 -5.76 -23.39 -14.95
N GLY A 106 -6.04 -24.64 -14.56
CA GLY A 106 -6.71 -24.97 -13.32
C GLY A 106 -5.97 -24.46 -12.09
N ILE A 107 -4.64 -24.58 -12.08
CA ILE A 107 -3.78 -24.04 -11.02
C ILE A 107 -3.90 -22.53 -10.93
N GLY A 108 -3.76 -21.82 -12.05
CA GLY A 108 -3.89 -20.35 -12.08
C GLY A 108 -5.27 -19.90 -11.58
N PHE A 109 -6.35 -20.53 -12.05
CA PHE A 109 -7.70 -20.21 -11.59
C PHE A 109 -7.95 -20.55 -10.12
N LEU A 110 -7.36 -21.62 -9.61
CA LEU A 110 -7.48 -21.99 -8.20
C LEU A 110 -6.85 -20.93 -7.30
N LEU A 111 -5.65 -20.44 -7.64
CA LEU A 111 -4.97 -19.38 -6.88
C LEU A 111 -5.75 -18.07 -6.91
N ILE A 112 -6.20 -17.61 -8.09
CA ILE A 112 -7.08 -16.43 -8.21
C ILE A 112 -8.38 -16.62 -7.42
N GLY A 113 -8.93 -17.84 -7.47
CA GLY A 113 -10.17 -18.19 -6.79
C GLY A 113 -10.06 -18.07 -5.27
N ILE A 114 -8.94 -18.49 -4.68
CA ILE A 114 -8.68 -18.36 -3.25
C ILE A 114 -8.70 -16.89 -2.84
N GLU A 115 -7.93 -16.06 -3.53
CA GLU A 115 -7.83 -14.63 -3.22
C GLU A 115 -9.21 -13.93 -3.27
N ARG A 116 -9.98 -14.18 -4.34
CA ARG A 116 -11.33 -13.63 -4.54
C ARG A 116 -12.36 -14.18 -3.56
N MET A 117 -12.21 -15.43 -3.13
CA MET A 117 -13.10 -16.05 -2.15
C MET A 117 -12.91 -15.41 -0.76
N PHE A 118 -11.66 -15.20 -0.32
CA PHE A 118 -11.38 -14.62 1.00
C PHE A 118 -11.79 -13.15 1.09
N THR A 119 -11.48 -12.34 0.08
CA THR A 119 -11.90 -10.92 0.03
C THR A 119 -13.42 -10.77 0.14
N ARG A 120 -14.17 -11.64 -0.55
CA ARG A 120 -15.64 -11.65 -0.53
C ARG A 120 -16.23 -12.17 0.79
N ILE A 121 -15.69 -13.24 1.37
CA ILE A 121 -16.20 -13.84 2.61
C ILE A 121 -16.09 -12.87 3.79
N PHE A 122 -14.97 -12.16 3.90
CA PHE A 122 -14.70 -11.30 5.05
C PHE A 122 -15.20 -9.86 4.86
N LYS A 123 -15.81 -9.54 3.70
CA LYS A 123 -16.27 -8.18 3.35
C LYS A 123 -15.17 -7.13 3.52
N ALA A 124 -13.92 -7.53 3.25
CA ALA A 124 -12.75 -6.67 3.38
C ALA A 124 -12.83 -5.46 2.45
N ASP A 125 -13.36 -5.65 1.23
CA ASP A 125 -13.45 -4.61 0.20
C ASP A 125 -14.18 -3.36 0.69
N ARG A 126 -15.33 -3.52 1.36
CA ARG A 126 -16.09 -2.37 1.87
C ARG A 126 -15.29 -1.53 2.86
N LYS A 127 -14.48 -2.16 3.73
CA LYS A 127 -13.66 -1.42 4.71
C LYS A 127 -12.52 -0.68 4.02
N VAL A 128 -11.88 -1.32 3.05
CA VAL A 128 -10.78 -0.74 2.26
C VAL A 128 -11.29 0.43 1.43
N ASP A 129 -12.44 0.28 0.75
CA ASP A 129 -13.04 1.34 -0.05
C ASP A 129 -13.49 2.52 0.82
N LEU A 130 -14.10 2.28 1.98
CA LEU A 130 -14.54 3.32 2.91
C LEU A 130 -13.37 4.06 3.56
N PHE A 131 -12.28 3.36 3.85
CA PHE A 131 -11.05 4.00 4.33
C PHE A 131 -10.36 4.78 3.20
N TYR A 132 -10.34 4.25 1.97
CA TYR A 132 -9.81 4.96 0.81
C TYR A 132 -10.63 6.20 0.46
N SER A 133 -11.96 6.15 0.55
CA SER A 133 -12.80 7.32 0.31
C SER A 133 -12.51 8.43 1.31
N LEU A 134 -12.20 8.11 2.58
CA LEU A 134 -11.72 9.11 3.52
C LEU A 134 -10.38 9.71 3.08
N ILE A 135 -9.43 8.89 2.63
CA ILE A 135 -8.13 9.38 2.16
C ILE A 135 -8.29 10.25 0.92
N ALA A 136 -9.11 9.82 -0.03
CA ALA A 136 -9.35 10.53 -1.27
C ALA A 136 -10.08 11.84 -1.01
N LYS A 137 -11.08 11.82 -0.12
CA LYS A 137 -11.79 13.01 0.36
C LYS A 137 -10.79 13.99 0.98
N GLU A 138 -10.00 13.55 1.95
CA GLU A 138 -8.94 14.35 2.60
C GLU A 138 -7.83 14.85 1.65
N ALA A 139 -7.54 14.10 0.58
CA ALA A 139 -6.53 14.46 -0.41
C ALA A 139 -7.05 15.45 -1.46
N LEU A 140 -8.34 15.38 -1.80
CA LEU A 140 -9.00 16.22 -2.81
C LEU A 140 -9.64 17.46 -2.22
N GLU A 141 -10.16 17.37 -1.00
CA GLU A 141 -10.68 18.52 -0.26
C GLU A 141 -9.50 19.41 0.09
N ASN A 142 -9.51 20.56 -0.56
CA ASN A 142 -8.67 21.68 -0.24
C ASN A 142 -9.11 22.16 1.15
N PRO A 143 -8.26 22.10 2.19
CA PRO A 143 -8.65 22.39 3.58
C PRO A 143 -8.80 23.91 3.83
N TYR A 144 -9.45 24.60 2.90
CA TYR A 144 -9.68 26.04 2.88
C TYR A 144 -11.12 26.43 3.15
N GLU A 145 -12.03 25.47 3.37
CA GLU A 145 -13.39 25.77 3.83
C GLU A 145 -13.41 25.82 5.37
N GLU A 146 -13.67 27.02 5.89
CA GLU A 146 -13.69 27.34 7.32
C GLU A 146 -14.89 26.72 8.05
N GLY A 147 -14.64 26.21 9.26
CA GLY A 147 -15.58 26.30 10.39
C GLY A 147 -16.69 25.26 10.51
N GLU A 148 -17.36 24.87 9.43
CA GLU A 148 -18.52 23.93 9.49
C GLU A 148 -18.24 22.55 8.87
N GLU A 149 -17.45 22.45 7.78
CA GLU A 149 -17.16 21.15 7.13
C GLU A 149 -16.27 20.23 7.99
N LEU A 150 -15.38 20.79 8.81
CA LEU A 150 -14.55 20.06 9.77
C LEU A 150 -15.37 19.23 10.78
N ILE A 151 -16.62 19.64 11.05
CA ILE A 151 -17.52 18.93 11.97
C ILE A 151 -18.17 17.74 11.26
N GLU A 152 -18.54 17.85 9.98
CA GLU A 152 -19.08 16.73 9.20
C GLU A 152 -17.98 15.70 8.86
N GLU A 153 -16.77 16.16 8.52
CA GLU A 153 -15.59 15.30 8.37
C GLU A 153 -15.27 14.51 9.64
N SER A 154 -15.47 15.12 10.82
CA SER A 154 -15.29 14.42 12.09
C SER A 154 -16.27 13.25 12.25
N LYS A 155 -17.51 13.39 11.75
CA LYS A 155 -18.54 12.35 11.89
C LYS A 155 -18.24 11.15 11.01
N ASP A 156 -17.85 11.38 9.75
CA ASP A 156 -17.46 10.31 8.83
C ASP A 156 -16.22 9.57 9.37
N CYS A 157 -15.21 10.31 9.83
CA CYS A 157 -14.01 9.73 10.44
C CYS A 157 -14.33 8.90 11.69
N ILE A 158 -15.22 9.38 12.56
CA ILE A 158 -15.67 8.66 13.75
C ILE A 158 -16.42 7.37 13.36
N GLU A 159 -17.29 7.41 12.35
CA GLU A 159 -18.00 6.21 11.88
C GLU A 159 -17.01 5.15 11.36
N VAL A 160 -16.04 5.57 10.55
CA VAL A 160 -15.00 4.70 10.03
C VAL A 160 -14.17 4.10 11.16
N LEU A 161 -13.71 4.91 12.10
CA LEU A 161 -12.94 4.49 13.25
C LEU A 161 -13.71 3.51 14.15
N TYR A 162 -14.99 3.76 14.37
CA TYR A 162 -15.87 2.87 15.11
C TYR A 162 -16.03 1.51 14.41
N SER A 163 -16.09 1.50 13.07
CA SER A 163 -16.14 0.27 12.28
C SER A 163 -14.88 -0.62 12.45
N PHE A 164 -13.73 0.01 12.68
CA PHE A 164 -12.46 -0.67 12.98
C PHE A 164 -12.36 -1.16 14.42
N ARG A 165 -12.85 -0.38 15.41
CA ARG A 165 -12.75 -0.73 16.83
C ARG A 165 -13.43 -2.05 17.21
N LYS A 166 -14.49 -2.42 16.49
CA LYS A 166 -15.31 -3.59 16.84
C LYS A 166 -14.86 -4.89 16.16
N SER A 167 -13.99 -4.86 15.16
CA SER A 167 -13.71 -6.06 14.36
C SER A 167 -12.27 -6.16 13.88
N ASN A 168 -11.67 -7.34 14.08
CA ASN A 168 -10.36 -7.74 13.57
C ASN A 168 -10.49 -8.65 12.33
N ASN A 169 -11.51 -8.39 11.50
CA ASN A 169 -11.86 -9.28 10.39
C ASN A 169 -10.95 -9.08 9.20
N PHE A 170 -10.43 -7.86 8.98
CA PHE A 170 -9.55 -7.56 7.87
C PHE A 170 -8.20 -8.26 8.04
N PHE A 171 -7.57 -8.13 9.21
CA PHE A 171 -6.32 -8.81 9.54
C PHE A 171 -6.47 -10.33 9.48
N LYS A 172 -7.56 -10.88 10.05
CA LYS A 172 -7.83 -12.33 9.99
C LYS A 172 -8.02 -12.81 8.56
N SER A 173 -8.78 -12.07 7.74
CA SER A 173 -8.98 -12.40 6.33
C SER A 173 -7.66 -12.47 5.59
N TYR A 174 -6.84 -11.45 5.75
CA TYR A 174 -5.55 -11.34 5.07
C TYR A 174 -4.60 -12.47 5.52
N LEU A 175 -4.53 -12.76 6.82
CA LEU A 175 -3.74 -13.85 7.36
C LEU A 175 -4.20 -15.24 6.86
N TYR A 176 -5.50 -15.54 6.94
CA TYR A 176 -6.01 -16.83 6.48
C TYR A 176 -5.85 -17.02 4.98
N ARG A 177 -6.05 -15.96 4.20
CA ARG A 177 -5.78 -15.94 2.75
C ARG A 177 -4.35 -16.39 2.48
N THR A 178 -3.35 -15.70 3.05
CA THR A 178 -1.93 -16.00 2.84
C THR A 178 -1.54 -17.41 3.29
N ILE A 179 -2.08 -17.90 4.40
CA ILE A 179 -1.82 -19.28 4.87
C ILE A 179 -2.38 -20.30 3.88
N VAL A 180 -3.61 -20.11 3.41
CA VAL A 180 -4.26 -21.04 2.47
C VAL A 180 -3.56 -21.02 1.12
N GLU A 181 -3.20 -19.84 0.61
CA GLU A 181 -2.41 -19.67 -0.62
C GLU A 181 -1.08 -20.41 -0.54
N LEU A 182 -0.33 -20.25 0.55
CA LEU A 182 0.95 -20.93 0.74
C LEU A 182 0.79 -22.46 0.79
N VAL A 183 -0.20 -22.97 1.55
CA VAL A 183 -0.45 -24.42 1.64
C VAL A 183 -0.85 -25.01 0.29
N VAL A 184 -1.75 -24.33 -0.43
CA VAL A 184 -2.18 -24.77 -1.77
C VAL A 184 -1.02 -24.70 -2.76
N ALA A 185 -0.21 -23.64 -2.75
CA ALA A 185 0.96 -23.53 -3.62
C ALA A 185 1.98 -24.65 -3.38
N ILE A 186 2.29 -24.98 -2.12
CA ILE A 186 3.18 -26.09 -1.77
C ILE A 186 2.61 -27.42 -2.28
N PHE A 187 1.31 -27.65 -2.08
CA PHE A 187 0.65 -28.86 -2.57
C PHE A 187 0.71 -28.99 -4.09
N LEU A 188 0.40 -27.92 -4.82
CA LEU A 188 0.44 -27.90 -6.29
C LEU A 188 1.87 -28.06 -6.82
N PHE A 189 2.85 -27.44 -6.18
CA PHE A 189 4.26 -27.60 -6.51
C PHE A 189 4.72 -29.06 -6.36
N ALA A 190 4.40 -29.69 -5.22
CA ALA A 190 4.71 -31.10 -4.98
C ALA A 190 4.03 -32.01 -6.01
N LEU A 191 2.76 -31.75 -6.33
CA LEU A 191 2.00 -32.49 -7.35
C LEU A 191 2.69 -32.39 -8.71
N LEU A 192 3.06 -31.18 -9.15
CA LEU A 192 3.73 -30.98 -10.43
C LEU A 192 5.11 -31.64 -10.50
N ILE A 193 5.86 -31.68 -9.39
CA ILE A 193 7.13 -32.41 -9.36
C ILE A 193 6.89 -33.91 -9.48
N VAL A 194 6.03 -34.48 -8.64
CA VAL A 194 5.81 -35.94 -8.59
C VAL A 194 5.26 -36.45 -9.91
N TYR A 195 4.22 -35.81 -10.44
CA TYR A 195 3.60 -36.25 -11.69
C TYR A 195 4.35 -35.74 -12.92
N GLY A 196 4.73 -34.46 -12.96
CA GLY A 196 5.32 -33.86 -14.14
C GLY A 196 6.71 -34.40 -14.47
N VAL A 197 7.60 -34.51 -13.48
CA VAL A 197 8.96 -35.03 -13.71
C VAL A 197 8.92 -36.52 -14.04
N SER A 198 8.05 -37.28 -13.38
CA SER A 198 7.88 -38.72 -13.66
C SER A 198 7.38 -38.98 -15.08
N SER A 199 6.40 -38.19 -15.54
CA SER A 199 5.87 -38.32 -16.90
C SER A 199 6.86 -37.91 -17.99
N LEU A 200 7.68 -36.87 -17.76
CA LEU A 200 8.70 -36.42 -18.72
C LEU A 200 9.91 -37.35 -18.84
N ARG A 201 10.14 -38.22 -17.85
CA ARG A 201 11.24 -39.19 -17.89
C ARG A 201 10.97 -40.38 -18.80
N LYS A 202 9.70 -40.63 -19.16
CA LYS A 202 9.33 -41.64 -20.16
C LYS A 202 9.75 -41.06 -21.52
N GLY A 203 10.68 -41.74 -22.20
CA GLY A 203 11.41 -41.20 -23.36
C GLY A 203 10.54 -40.80 -24.56
N ASP A 204 11.20 -40.26 -25.58
CA ASP A 204 10.57 -39.59 -26.73
C ASP A 204 9.71 -40.52 -27.61
N ILE A 205 9.94 -41.83 -27.53
CA ILE A 205 9.29 -42.86 -28.34
C ILE A 205 8.31 -43.63 -27.46
N VAL A 206 7.05 -43.70 -27.90
CA VAL A 206 5.99 -44.44 -27.21
C VAL A 206 5.58 -45.63 -28.05
N TYR A 207 5.70 -46.83 -27.48
CA TYR A 207 5.22 -48.06 -28.10
C TYR A 207 3.76 -48.32 -27.70
N CYS A 208 2.90 -48.49 -28.70
CA CYS A 208 1.45 -48.68 -28.52
C CYS A 208 1.02 -50.03 -29.10
N ASN A 209 0.33 -50.84 -28.30
CA ASN A 209 -0.24 -52.10 -28.77
C ASN A 209 -1.71 -51.93 -29.13
N VAL A 210 -2.04 -52.17 -30.40
CA VAL A 210 -3.40 -52.12 -30.94
C VAL A 210 -3.81 -53.52 -31.37
N HIS A 211 -4.56 -54.21 -30.51
CA HIS A 211 -5.05 -55.58 -30.75
C HIS A 211 -3.97 -56.60 -31.17
N GLY A 212 -2.78 -56.52 -30.56
CA GLY A 212 -1.67 -57.43 -30.82
C GLY A 212 -0.64 -56.91 -31.81
N ILE A 213 -0.90 -55.76 -32.46
CA ILE A 213 0.00 -55.12 -33.41
C ILE A 213 0.63 -53.89 -32.74
N TYR A 214 1.96 -53.84 -32.72
CA TYR A 214 2.70 -52.73 -32.13
C TYR A 214 2.93 -51.61 -33.14
N TYR A 215 2.75 -50.38 -32.66
CA TYR A 215 3.04 -49.14 -33.36
C TYR A 215 4.06 -48.35 -32.56
N GLU A 216 5.06 -47.83 -33.26
CA GLU A 216 5.98 -46.82 -32.74
C GLU A 216 5.37 -45.45 -33.00
N CYS A 217 5.13 -44.68 -31.94
CA CYS A 217 4.56 -43.34 -32.05
C CYS A 217 5.59 -42.30 -31.58
N ALA A 218 5.85 -41.32 -32.45
CA ALA A 218 6.66 -40.14 -32.18
C ALA A 218 5.80 -38.88 -32.30
N GLY A 219 6.35 -37.69 -31.99
CA GLY A 219 5.65 -36.40 -32.16
C GLY A 219 5.31 -35.69 -30.85
N ILE A 220 5.58 -36.31 -29.70
CA ILE A 220 5.65 -35.59 -28.44
C ILE A 220 6.94 -34.79 -28.42
N TYR A 221 6.87 -33.51 -28.03
CA TYR A 221 8.04 -32.66 -27.81
C TYR A 221 8.33 -32.58 -26.30
N PRO A 222 8.94 -33.61 -25.68
CA PRO A 222 9.17 -33.63 -24.22
C PRO A 222 10.07 -32.49 -23.76
N GLN A 223 11.00 -32.03 -24.61
CA GLN A 223 11.82 -30.86 -24.35
C GLN A 223 10.97 -29.60 -24.18
N PHE A 224 9.97 -29.38 -25.03
CA PHE A 224 9.08 -28.21 -24.94
C PHE A 224 8.26 -28.26 -23.63
N TYR A 225 7.63 -29.40 -23.33
CA TYR A 225 6.87 -29.58 -22.09
C TYR A 225 7.78 -29.47 -20.84
N GLY A 226 9.02 -29.96 -20.93
CA GLY A 226 10.01 -29.85 -19.86
C GLY A 226 10.43 -28.41 -19.58
N VAL A 227 10.66 -27.60 -20.63
CA VAL A 227 10.94 -26.16 -20.48
C VAL A 227 9.75 -25.46 -19.83
N VAL A 228 8.53 -25.71 -20.32
CA VAL A 228 7.32 -25.09 -19.74
C VAL A 228 7.12 -25.51 -18.28
N LEU A 229 7.26 -26.80 -17.96
CA LEU A 229 7.15 -27.30 -16.59
C LEU A 229 8.21 -26.65 -15.70
N GLY A 230 9.45 -26.54 -16.16
CA GLY A 230 10.53 -25.85 -15.45
C GLY A 230 10.20 -24.38 -15.17
N THR A 231 9.69 -23.65 -16.16
CA THR A 231 9.24 -22.27 -15.98
C THR A 231 8.10 -22.15 -14.98
N VAL A 232 7.10 -23.03 -15.05
CA VAL A 232 5.97 -23.05 -14.10
C VAL A 232 6.44 -23.33 -12.68
N LEU A 233 7.35 -24.30 -12.49
CA LEU A 233 7.93 -24.60 -11.19
C LEU A 233 8.71 -23.40 -10.64
N PHE A 234 9.47 -22.70 -11.49
CA PHE A 234 10.15 -21.47 -11.10
C PHE A 234 9.18 -20.35 -10.67
N ILE A 235 8.10 -20.15 -11.42
CA ILE A 235 7.05 -19.18 -11.08
C ILE A 235 6.40 -19.54 -9.73
N LEU A 236 6.08 -20.82 -9.49
CA LEU A 236 5.52 -21.28 -8.22
C LEU A 236 6.50 -21.10 -7.04
N ILE A 237 7.80 -21.28 -7.25
CA ILE A 237 8.81 -20.98 -6.23
C ILE A 237 8.80 -19.48 -5.89
N GLY A 238 8.80 -18.61 -6.91
CA GLY A 238 8.66 -17.17 -6.71
C GLY A 238 7.39 -16.80 -5.93
N TYR A 239 6.28 -17.46 -6.24
CA TYR A 239 4.99 -17.27 -5.56
C TYR A 239 5.06 -17.69 -4.09
N MET A 240 5.64 -18.86 -3.79
CA MET A 240 5.87 -19.33 -2.42
C MET A 240 6.80 -18.40 -1.62
N LEU A 241 7.82 -17.82 -2.26
CA LEU A 241 8.70 -16.84 -1.62
C LEU A 241 7.96 -15.53 -1.29
N CYS A 242 7.12 -15.04 -2.20
CA CYS A 242 6.32 -13.83 -1.95
C CYS A 242 5.31 -14.04 -0.81
N THR A 243 4.57 -15.16 -0.84
CA THR A 243 3.58 -15.49 0.19
C THR A 243 4.22 -15.79 1.55
N SER A 244 5.36 -16.46 1.58
CA SER A 244 6.12 -16.66 2.84
C SER A 244 6.69 -15.35 3.38
N TYR A 245 7.19 -14.45 2.52
CA TYR A 245 7.59 -13.10 2.94
C TYR A 245 6.41 -12.33 3.53
N ASN A 246 5.25 -12.34 2.86
CA ASN A 246 4.02 -11.70 3.34
C ASN A 246 3.61 -12.26 4.71
N LEU A 247 3.66 -13.58 4.88
CA LEU A 247 3.34 -14.24 6.15
C LEU A 247 4.32 -13.83 7.26
N VAL A 248 5.62 -13.81 6.98
CA VAL A 248 6.65 -13.37 7.94
C VAL A 248 6.43 -11.89 8.32
N TRP A 249 6.14 -11.04 7.33
CA TRP A 249 5.85 -9.62 7.53
C TRP A 249 4.61 -9.41 8.42
N LEU A 250 3.55 -10.20 8.25
CA LEU A 250 2.34 -10.16 9.08
C LEU A 250 2.56 -10.68 10.51
N LEU A 251 3.34 -11.76 10.67
CA LEU A 251 3.58 -12.39 11.96
C LEU A 251 4.56 -11.59 12.81
N ILE A 252 5.49 -10.87 12.17
CA ILE A 252 6.51 -10.09 12.84
C ILE A 252 6.18 -8.60 12.66
N PRO A 253 5.54 -7.96 13.65
CA PRO A 253 5.14 -6.54 13.56
C PRO A 253 6.32 -5.57 13.45
N TYR A 254 7.56 -6.05 13.53
CA TYR A 254 8.76 -5.22 13.41
C TYR A 254 9.14 -4.86 11.98
N PHE A 255 8.58 -5.53 10.97
CA PHE A 255 8.90 -5.23 9.57
C PHE A 255 8.09 -4.07 8.98
N GLY A 256 6.94 -3.70 9.58
CA GLY A 256 6.15 -2.57 9.15
C GLY A 256 6.85 -1.23 9.47
N LYS A 257 6.97 -0.35 8.48
CA LYS A 257 7.56 1.00 8.67
C LYS A 257 6.78 1.80 9.72
N MET A 258 5.45 1.71 9.70
CA MET A 258 4.59 2.43 10.65
C MET A 258 4.63 1.77 12.02
N SER A 259 4.58 0.44 12.10
CA SER A 259 4.75 -0.28 13.37
C SER A 259 6.10 -0.04 14.04
N PHE A 260 7.19 0.07 13.27
CA PHE A 260 8.50 0.47 13.79
C PHE A 260 8.48 1.89 14.37
N MET A 261 7.93 2.86 13.61
CA MET A 261 7.77 4.24 14.07
C MET A 261 6.91 4.31 15.33
N MET A 262 5.81 3.57 15.35
CA MET A 262 4.89 3.52 16.47
C MET A 262 5.52 2.94 17.72
N LYS A 263 6.42 1.96 17.60
CA LYS A 263 7.15 1.48 18.78
C LYS A 263 7.94 2.59 19.46
N SER A 264 8.52 3.52 18.70
CA SER A 264 9.22 4.69 19.26
C SER A 264 8.26 5.67 19.94
N LEU A 265 7.06 5.83 19.39
CA LEU A 265 5.97 6.65 19.95
C LEU A 265 5.30 6.06 21.17
N LYS A 266 5.49 4.76 21.45
CA LYS A 266 4.78 4.06 22.52
C LYS A 266 4.90 4.76 23.88
N ASN A 267 6.06 5.36 24.16
CA ASN A 267 6.34 6.03 25.43
C ASN A 267 5.79 7.46 25.51
N PHE A 268 5.32 8.02 24.40
CA PHE A 268 4.86 9.41 24.27
C PHE A 268 3.37 9.54 23.97
N GLY A 269 2.73 8.44 23.57
CA GLY A 269 1.34 8.43 23.16
C GLY A 269 0.37 8.71 24.31
N SER A 270 -0.70 9.42 24.00
CA SER A 270 -1.91 9.49 24.83
C SER A 270 -2.47 8.07 25.07
N THR A 271 -3.29 7.91 26.11
CA THR A 271 -4.03 6.64 26.33
C THR A 271 -4.89 6.28 25.11
N ASP A 272 -5.33 7.29 24.37
CA ASP A 272 -6.26 7.18 23.27
C ASP A 272 -5.58 6.61 22.02
N ILE A 273 -4.33 7.01 21.72
CA ILE A 273 -3.56 6.38 20.63
C ILE A 273 -3.27 4.91 20.93
N HIS A 274 -3.11 4.57 22.20
CA HIS A 274 -2.89 3.20 22.64
C HIS A 274 -4.09 2.31 22.34
N GLU A 275 -5.28 2.79 22.70
CA GLU A 275 -6.51 2.09 22.40
C GLU A 275 -6.80 2.06 20.88
N LEU A 276 -6.51 3.16 20.17
CA LEU A 276 -6.81 3.26 18.75
C LEU A 276 -5.89 2.39 17.89
N TYR A 277 -4.57 2.51 18.03
CA TYR A 277 -3.61 1.84 17.14
C TYR A 277 -3.23 0.44 17.64
N TYR A 278 -2.87 0.28 18.91
CA TYR A 278 -2.29 -0.98 19.40
C TYR A 278 -3.33 -2.04 19.73
N ASN A 279 -4.56 -1.64 20.07
CA ASN A 279 -5.65 -2.59 20.31
C ASN A 279 -6.30 -3.05 18.99
N ASN A 280 -6.31 -2.20 17.96
CA ASN A 280 -6.98 -2.49 16.68
C ASN A 280 -5.97 -2.95 15.61
N ARG A 281 -5.83 -4.26 15.46
CA ARG A 281 -4.93 -4.85 14.45
C ARG A 281 -5.32 -4.52 13.01
N ASP A 282 -6.60 -4.38 12.71
CA ASP A 282 -7.08 -4.01 11.37
C ASP A 282 -6.56 -2.62 10.96
N LEU A 283 -6.68 -1.63 11.86
CA LEU A 283 -6.21 -0.26 11.60
C LEU A 283 -4.69 -0.20 11.49
N ALA A 284 -3.97 -0.87 12.41
CA ALA A 284 -2.52 -0.96 12.36
C ALA A 284 -2.04 -1.55 11.02
N LEU A 285 -2.66 -2.66 10.58
CA LEU A 285 -2.33 -3.29 9.29
C LEU A 285 -2.59 -2.34 8.12
N MET A 286 -3.73 -1.65 8.07
CA MET A 286 -4.05 -0.73 6.97
C MET A 286 -3.09 0.46 6.91
N LEU A 287 -2.73 1.02 8.06
CA LEU A 287 -1.74 2.11 8.13
C LEU A 287 -0.34 1.65 7.74
N ASP A 288 0.05 0.42 8.10
CA ASP A 288 1.31 -0.20 7.67
C ASP A 288 1.32 -0.46 6.16
N LEU A 289 0.25 -1.01 5.58
CA LEU A 289 0.13 -1.23 4.13
C LEU A 289 0.18 0.08 3.35
N LEU A 290 -0.52 1.12 3.84
CA LEU A 290 -0.47 2.45 3.25
C LEU A 290 0.93 3.06 3.38
N ALA A 291 1.60 2.86 4.52
CA ALA A 291 2.94 3.37 4.74
C ALA A 291 3.95 2.70 3.80
N GLU A 292 3.74 1.42 3.48
CA GLU A 292 4.61 0.68 2.58
C GLU A 292 4.46 1.13 1.13
N ASN A 293 3.23 1.39 0.68
CA ASN A 293 2.96 1.76 -0.72
C ASN A 293 3.07 3.27 -0.98
N SER A 294 2.48 4.10 -0.10
CA SER A 294 2.37 5.56 -0.28
C SER A 294 3.34 6.38 0.56
N GLY A 295 4.11 5.72 1.44
CA GLY A 295 5.03 6.34 2.40
C GLY A 295 4.37 6.68 3.73
N LEU A 296 5.19 7.07 4.73
CA LEU A 296 4.72 7.33 6.10
C LEU A 296 3.79 8.54 6.23
N ALA A 297 3.99 9.59 5.42
CA ALA A 297 3.27 10.85 5.58
C ALA A 297 1.74 10.73 5.47
N PRO A 298 1.16 10.06 4.45
CA PRO A 298 -0.28 9.79 4.40
C PRO A 298 -0.80 9.02 5.61
N SER A 299 -0.10 7.98 6.06
CA SER A 299 -0.50 7.21 7.24
C SER A 299 -0.51 8.04 8.51
N LEU A 300 0.48 8.93 8.69
CA LEU A 300 0.56 9.83 9.83
C LEU A 300 -0.51 10.92 9.80
N ARG A 301 -0.83 11.44 8.62
CA ARG A 301 -1.91 12.42 8.44
C ARG A 301 -3.25 11.82 8.87
N ILE A 302 -3.56 10.62 8.37
CA ILE A 302 -4.80 9.90 8.73
C ILE A 302 -4.86 9.62 10.23
N LEU A 303 -3.75 9.21 10.82
CA LEU A 303 -3.68 9.00 12.24
C LEU A 303 -3.94 10.29 13.04
N GLY A 304 -3.43 11.44 12.57
CA GLY A 304 -3.75 12.75 13.14
C GLY A 304 -5.21 13.17 12.96
N LEU A 305 -5.90 12.68 11.94
CA LEU A 305 -7.35 12.88 11.81
C LEU A 305 -8.13 12.08 12.86
N PHE A 306 -7.66 10.87 13.18
CA PHE A 306 -8.31 10.01 14.15
C PHE A 306 -8.00 10.38 15.61
N ASP A 307 -6.83 10.94 15.86
CA ASP A 307 -6.38 11.32 17.19
C ASP A 307 -5.89 12.77 17.19
N LYS A 308 -6.71 13.65 17.78
CA LYS A 308 -6.42 15.08 17.91
C LYS A 308 -5.19 15.33 18.78
N ASP A 309 -4.97 14.51 19.81
CA ASP A 309 -3.80 14.64 20.66
C ASP A 309 -2.55 14.33 19.85
N PHE A 310 -2.57 13.22 19.09
CA PHE A 310 -1.48 12.90 18.18
C PHE A 310 -1.21 14.02 17.16
N ARG A 311 -2.25 14.58 16.55
CA ARG A 311 -2.12 15.73 15.65
C ARG A 311 -1.43 16.91 16.33
N SER A 312 -1.88 17.27 17.53
CA SER A 312 -1.27 18.36 18.31
C SER A 312 0.21 18.13 18.64
N THR A 313 0.66 16.86 18.70
CA THR A 313 2.07 16.53 18.93
C THR A 313 2.96 16.68 17.69
N ILE A 314 2.39 16.80 16.50
CA ILE A 314 3.10 16.96 15.22
C ILE A 314 2.97 18.41 14.70
N GLU A 315 1.93 19.12 15.12
CA GLU A 315 1.70 20.51 14.76
C GLU A 315 2.75 21.46 15.37
N PRO A 316 3.19 22.49 14.65
CA PRO A 316 4.05 23.53 15.18
C PRO A 316 3.41 24.22 16.40
N ILE A 317 4.21 24.48 17.43
CA ILE A 317 3.78 25.02 18.72
C ILE A 317 4.10 26.53 18.77
N ASN A 318 3.43 27.28 19.64
CA ASN A 318 3.73 28.69 19.92
C ASN A 318 3.72 29.58 18.67
N VAL A 319 2.74 29.35 17.78
CA VAL A 319 2.57 30.13 16.57
C VAL A 319 2.14 31.56 16.95
N LEU A 320 3.04 32.50 16.70
CA LEU A 320 2.87 33.93 16.93
C LEU A 320 2.94 34.64 15.59
N VAL A 321 1.86 35.33 15.25
CA VAL A 321 1.78 36.15 14.04
C VAL A 321 1.68 37.60 14.47
N GLU A 322 2.66 38.40 14.07
CA GLU A 322 2.75 39.83 14.38
C GLU A 322 2.80 40.64 13.07
N ARG A 323 1.99 41.71 12.98
CA ARG A 323 2.15 42.72 11.91
C ARG A 323 3.12 43.77 12.42
N LEU A 324 4.19 44.03 11.66
CA LEU A 324 5.23 44.99 12.03
C LEU A 324 5.41 46.01 10.90
N SER A 325 5.64 47.26 11.27
CA SER A 325 6.08 48.29 10.31
C SER A 325 7.58 48.11 10.07
N GLY A 326 7.94 47.75 8.84
CA GLY A 326 9.33 47.64 8.41
C GLY A 326 10.06 48.99 8.40
N ALA A 327 11.38 48.94 8.31
CA ALA A 327 12.25 50.13 8.36
C ALA A 327 12.00 51.17 7.23
N GLY A 328 11.21 50.81 6.21
CA GLY A 328 10.81 51.68 5.10
C GLY A 328 9.35 52.15 5.12
N GLY A 329 8.58 51.84 6.17
CA GLY A 329 7.13 52.09 6.21
C GLY A 329 6.27 51.00 5.55
N ASP A 330 6.89 50.02 4.90
CA ASP A 330 6.20 48.85 4.37
C ASP A 330 5.74 47.93 5.51
N LEU A 331 4.52 47.39 5.40
CA LEU A 331 4.00 46.44 6.36
C LEU A 331 4.56 45.04 6.09
N GLU A 332 5.11 44.42 7.13
CA GLU A 332 5.61 43.05 7.11
C GLU A 332 4.81 42.19 8.10
N ILE A 333 4.54 40.93 7.73
CA ILE A 333 4.01 39.93 8.66
C ILE A 333 5.17 39.08 9.14
N ARG A 334 5.40 39.06 10.45
CA ARG A 334 6.38 38.18 11.09
C ARG A 334 5.68 37.00 11.70
N VAL A 335 6.02 35.80 11.23
CA VAL A 335 5.52 34.54 11.77
C VAL A 335 6.63 33.88 12.55
N LYS A 336 6.42 33.67 13.86
CA LYS A 336 7.31 32.90 14.72
C LYS A 336 6.60 31.63 15.14
N PHE A 337 7.28 30.51 15.06
CA PHE A 337 6.76 29.23 15.54
C PHE A 337 7.88 28.34 16.05
N GLU A 338 7.54 27.40 16.92
CA GLU A 338 8.45 26.44 17.51
C GLU A 338 8.18 25.05 16.94
N GLU A 339 9.25 24.31 16.66
CA GLU A 339 9.15 22.90 16.28
C GLU A 339 8.53 22.08 17.41
N ALA A 340 7.57 21.21 17.07
CA ALA A 340 7.05 20.25 18.04
C ALA A 340 8.15 19.33 18.56
N VAL A 341 8.31 19.32 19.88
CA VAL A 341 9.27 18.48 20.61
C VAL A 341 9.12 17.00 20.21
N ASN A 342 7.88 16.54 20.04
CA ASN A 342 7.58 15.16 19.71
C ASN A 342 7.85 14.85 18.22
N ALA A 343 7.58 15.78 17.31
CA ALA A 343 7.98 15.66 15.90
C ALA A 343 9.51 15.50 15.76
N ARG A 344 10.28 16.24 16.57
CA ARG A 344 11.74 16.13 16.58
C ARG A 344 12.26 14.82 17.13
N LYS A 345 11.67 14.34 18.23
CA LYS A 345 12.00 13.02 18.78
C LYS A 345 11.66 11.89 17.79
N LEU A 346 10.55 12.04 17.06
CA LEU A 346 10.17 11.15 15.97
C LEU A 346 11.23 11.09 14.86
N MET A 347 11.79 12.24 14.47
CA MET A 347 12.89 12.31 13.50
C MET A 347 14.14 11.62 14.00
N ASN A 348 14.61 12.00 15.20
CA ASN A 348 15.89 11.54 15.72
C ASN A 348 15.94 10.02 15.91
N ASN A 349 14.80 9.40 16.24
CA ASN A 349 14.73 7.96 16.45
C ASN A 349 14.51 7.15 15.16
N SER A 350 14.02 7.78 14.08
CA SER A 350 13.69 7.07 12.85
C SER A 350 14.59 7.50 11.70
N LYS A 351 15.51 6.61 11.30
CA LYS A 351 16.25 6.73 10.03
C LYS A 351 15.35 6.80 8.79
N LEU A 352 14.04 6.58 8.97
CA LEU A 352 13.02 6.51 7.94
C LEU A 352 12.46 7.88 7.53
N ILE A 353 12.66 8.92 8.35
CA ILE A 353 12.18 10.28 8.07
C ILE A 353 13.41 11.19 7.90
N PRO A 354 14.03 11.21 6.69
CA PRO A 354 15.29 11.90 6.50
C PRO A 354 15.15 13.42 6.61
N ASN A 355 13.99 14.00 6.27
CA ASN A 355 13.77 15.45 6.31
C ASN A 355 12.32 15.79 6.68
N ILE A 356 12.15 16.59 7.73
CA ILE A 356 10.93 17.38 7.96
C ILE A 356 11.17 18.79 7.42
N LEU A 357 10.24 19.25 6.59
CA LEU A 357 10.20 20.62 6.12
C LEU A 357 8.98 21.30 6.71
N TYR A 358 9.14 22.52 7.20
CA TYR A 358 8.02 23.39 7.53
C TYR A 358 7.83 24.38 6.40
N THR A 359 6.59 24.66 6.03
CA THR A 359 6.24 25.65 5.02
C THR A 359 5.29 26.67 5.59
N VAL A 360 5.57 27.95 5.36
CA VAL A 360 4.69 29.05 5.75
C VAL A 360 4.12 29.63 4.47
N GLU A 361 2.80 29.52 4.32
CA GLU A 361 2.06 30.02 3.16
C GLU A 361 1.08 31.11 3.61
N THR A 362 0.95 32.17 2.82
CA THR A 362 -0.03 33.24 3.06
C THR A 362 -1.16 33.19 2.06
N LYS A 363 -2.37 33.43 2.55
CA LYS A 363 -3.57 33.58 1.74
C LYS A 363 -4.29 34.88 2.10
N PRO A 364 -4.58 35.75 1.12
CA PRO A 364 -4.16 35.67 -0.28
C PRO A 364 -2.64 35.86 -0.44
N HIS A 365 -2.09 35.43 -1.58
CA HIS A 365 -0.64 35.49 -1.83
C HIS A 365 -0.14 36.93 -1.96
N THR A 366 1.00 37.23 -1.31
CA THR A 366 1.70 38.50 -1.47
C THR A 366 2.59 38.49 -2.72
N LYS A 367 3.06 39.66 -3.15
CA LYS A 367 3.88 39.81 -4.36
C LYS A 367 5.31 39.27 -4.20
N SER A 368 5.88 39.34 -3.00
CA SER A 368 7.29 39.01 -2.75
C SER A 368 7.55 37.55 -2.38
N SER A 369 6.64 36.88 -1.68
CA SER A 369 6.86 35.51 -1.20
C SER A 369 5.55 34.83 -0.83
N ALA A 370 5.12 33.87 -1.65
CA ALA A 370 3.93 33.07 -1.36
C ALA A 370 4.22 31.93 -0.36
N ILE A 371 5.45 31.40 -0.35
CA ILE A 371 5.84 30.20 0.41
C ILE A 371 7.28 30.33 0.89
N GLU A 372 7.51 30.23 2.20
CA GLU A 372 8.85 30.06 2.79
C GLU A 372 9.02 28.65 3.36
N THR A 373 10.15 28.00 3.05
CA THR A 373 10.46 26.62 3.49
C THR A 373 11.58 26.61 4.52
N PHE A 374 11.38 25.90 5.63
CA PHE A 374 12.37 25.67 6.68
C PHE A 374 12.72 24.18 6.72
N SER A 375 14.00 23.84 6.66
CA SER A 375 14.48 22.46 6.84
C SER A 375 15.01 22.28 8.26
N SER A 376 14.55 21.25 8.97
CA SER A 376 15.03 20.96 10.33
C SER A 376 16.50 20.49 10.36
N ALA A 377 17.01 19.97 9.24
CA ALA A 377 18.37 19.43 9.14
C ALA A 377 19.47 20.50 8.99
N THR A 378 19.13 21.77 8.75
CA THR A 378 20.13 22.82 8.50
C THR A 378 20.36 23.63 9.77
N GLU A 379 21.54 23.48 10.38
CA GLU A 379 22.02 24.24 11.54
C GLU A 379 21.85 25.75 11.35
N GLN A 380 20.72 26.30 11.78
CA GLN A 380 20.57 27.72 12.05
C GLN A 380 20.61 27.93 13.56
N SER A 381 21.47 28.87 13.96
CA SER A 381 21.87 29.26 15.32
C SER A 381 20.87 28.87 16.42
N ILE A 382 21.18 27.78 17.13
CA ILE A 382 20.48 27.35 18.33
C ILE A 382 20.76 28.37 19.43
N HIS A 383 19.77 29.18 19.80
CA HIS A 383 19.81 29.96 21.04
C HIS A 383 19.17 29.15 22.18
N PRO A 384 19.97 28.66 23.15
CA PRO A 384 19.47 27.80 24.21
C PRO A 384 18.58 28.60 25.17
N ARG A 385 17.27 28.29 25.23
CA ARG A 385 16.36 28.80 26.26
C ARG A 385 16.03 27.66 27.24
N LYS A 386 16.26 27.89 28.54
CA LYS A 386 15.84 26.96 29.61
C LYS A 386 14.36 27.20 29.91
N LEU A 387 13.52 26.20 29.68
CA LEU A 387 12.13 26.17 30.19
C LEU A 387 12.12 25.37 31.49
N MET A 388 11.61 25.97 32.58
CA MET A 388 11.23 25.22 33.78
C MET A 388 9.78 24.77 33.61
N ILE A 389 9.56 23.45 33.62
CA ILE A 389 8.23 22.86 33.69
C ILE A 389 8.07 22.39 35.14
N ASP A 390 7.22 23.09 35.88
CA ASP A 390 6.81 22.69 37.23
C ASP A 390 5.84 21.50 37.11
N SER A 391 6.40 20.30 37.05
CA SER A 391 5.63 19.06 37.18
C SER A 391 5.68 18.62 38.64
N GLU A 392 4.60 18.88 39.37
CA GLU A 392 4.40 18.32 40.71
C GLU A 392 4.29 16.79 40.63
N GLY A 393 5.28 16.08 41.19
CA GLY A 393 5.12 14.68 41.59
C GLY A 393 5.64 13.62 40.61
N SER A 394 6.96 13.53 40.43
CA SER A 394 7.77 12.29 40.42
C SER A 394 9.12 12.61 39.76
N GLY A 395 10.20 11.96 40.22
CA GLY A 395 11.59 12.30 39.89
C GLY A 395 11.81 12.67 38.42
N SER A 396 11.96 13.98 38.18
CA SER A 396 12.10 14.56 36.85
C SER A 396 13.56 14.51 36.42
N GLU A 397 13.87 13.62 35.46
CA GLU A 397 15.03 13.83 34.61
C GLU A 397 14.79 15.10 33.79
N MET A 398 15.50 16.20 34.12
CA MET A 398 15.50 17.42 33.31
C MET A 398 16.11 17.12 31.94
N GLN A 399 15.29 16.67 30.99
CA GLN A 399 15.65 16.74 29.58
C GLN A 399 15.52 18.20 29.13
N ASN A 400 16.66 18.90 29.02
CA ASN A 400 16.76 20.20 28.33
C ASN A 400 16.46 19.99 26.84
N ILE A 401 15.18 19.95 26.47
CA ILE A 401 14.79 19.90 25.07
C ILE A 401 14.61 21.34 24.61
N GLN A 402 15.64 21.87 23.95
CA GLN A 402 15.56 23.18 23.30
C GLN A 402 14.73 23.01 22.02
N GLY A 403 13.57 23.66 21.96
CA GLY A 403 12.82 23.80 20.71
C GLY A 403 13.58 24.71 19.75
N ILE A 404 13.48 24.39 18.46
CA ILE A 404 14.00 25.25 17.39
C ILE A 404 12.90 26.26 17.07
N ASN A 405 13.24 27.55 17.19
CA ASN A 405 12.34 28.63 16.82
C ASN A 405 12.62 29.02 15.37
N TYR A 406 11.58 28.97 14.54
CA TYR A 406 11.61 29.47 13.18
C TYR A 406 10.99 30.87 13.14
N THR A 407 11.54 31.74 12.30
CA THR A 407 10.99 33.07 12.04
C THR A 407 10.95 33.30 10.54
N SER A 408 9.76 33.58 10.04
CA SER A 408 9.46 33.95 8.66
C SER A 408 9.05 35.42 8.62
N VAL A 409 9.46 36.14 7.58
CA VAL A 409 9.08 37.55 7.38
C VAL A 409 8.51 37.71 5.98
N ILE A 410 7.18 37.77 5.90
CA ILE A 410 6.46 38.01 4.65
C ILE A 410 6.35 39.52 4.42
N ARG A 411 6.83 39.97 3.26
CA ARG A 411 6.81 41.38 2.82
C ARG A 411 5.64 41.67 1.89
N ASP A 412 5.50 42.94 1.53
CA ASP A 412 4.50 43.45 0.58
C ASP A 412 3.05 43.13 0.99
N VAL A 413 2.75 43.33 2.27
CA VAL A 413 1.44 43.02 2.87
C VAL A 413 0.49 44.21 2.72
N GLU A 414 -0.68 44.01 2.14
CA GLU A 414 -1.68 45.07 1.97
C GLU A 414 -2.37 45.38 3.32
N PRO A 415 -2.48 46.66 3.74
CA PRO A 415 -3.04 47.03 5.04
C PRO A 415 -4.53 46.66 5.18
N LYS A 416 -5.28 46.74 4.09
CA LYS A 416 -6.73 46.53 4.03
C LYS A 416 -7.15 45.07 3.94
N GLN A 417 -6.20 44.17 3.76
CA GLN A 417 -6.47 42.77 3.51
C GLN A 417 -6.26 41.96 4.78
N ALA A 418 -7.22 41.08 5.08
CA ALA A 418 -7.07 40.02 6.06
C ALA A 418 -6.25 38.88 5.44
N TYR A 419 -5.40 38.25 6.23
CA TYR A 419 -4.55 37.16 5.78
C TYR A 419 -4.76 35.93 6.66
N THR A 420 -4.80 34.76 6.03
CA THR A 420 -4.72 33.48 6.72
C THR A 420 -3.34 32.91 6.46
N ILE A 421 -2.61 32.66 7.54
CA ILE A 421 -1.27 32.09 7.49
C ILE A 421 -1.39 30.60 7.77
N CYS A 422 -0.90 29.79 6.83
CA CYS A 422 -0.88 28.34 6.93
C CYS A 422 0.55 27.88 7.19
N ILE A 423 0.77 27.24 8.34
CA ILE A 423 2.04 26.58 8.65
C ILE A 423 1.85 25.08 8.47
N SER A 424 2.53 24.52 7.48
CA SER A 424 2.40 23.11 7.09
C SER A 424 3.66 22.33 7.45
N THR A 425 3.51 21.23 8.18
CA THR A 425 4.56 20.24 8.43
C THR A 425 4.58 19.22 7.29
N ILE A 426 5.66 19.17 6.53
CA ILE A 426 5.86 18.32 5.36
C ILE A 426 6.87 17.22 5.67
N ILE A 427 6.46 15.97 5.49
CA ILE A 427 7.32 14.77 5.60
C ILE A 427 7.43 14.13 4.23
N ASN A 428 8.66 13.94 3.73
CA ASN A 428 8.93 13.33 2.42
C ASN A 428 8.12 13.97 1.27
N GLY A 429 7.99 15.31 1.28
CA GLY A 429 7.27 16.06 0.25
C GLY A 429 5.73 16.04 0.35
N LYS A 430 5.16 15.43 1.40
CA LYS A 430 3.70 15.42 1.63
C LYS A 430 3.37 16.10 2.96
N THR A 431 2.34 16.95 2.98
CA THR A 431 1.89 17.60 4.21
C THR A 431 1.24 16.59 5.16
N VAL A 432 1.64 16.61 6.43
CA VAL A 432 1.13 15.73 7.49
C VAL A 432 0.25 16.48 8.46
N ALA A 433 0.63 17.71 8.83
CA ALA A 433 -0.12 18.55 9.75
C ALA A 433 -0.10 20.01 9.28
N ARG A 434 -1.15 20.76 9.64
CA ARG A 434 -1.31 22.18 9.27
C ARG A 434 -1.92 22.96 10.44
N VAL A 435 -1.37 24.14 10.68
CA VAL A 435 -1.93 25.14 11.59
C VAL A 435 -2.32 26.37 10.79
N LEU A 436 -3.57 26.80 10.93
CA LEU A 436 -4.11 27.99 10.30
C LEU A 436 -4.25 29.09 11.35
N GLN A 437 -3.66 30.26 11.07
CA GLN A 437 -3.78 31.43 11.92
C GLN A 437 -4.33 32.60 11.11
N GLY A 438 -5.53 33.06 11.47
CA GLY A 438 -6.14 34.24 10.89
C GLY A 438 -5.48 35.52 11.44
N LEU A 439 -5.22 36.47 10.54
CA LEU A 439 -4.72 37.80 10.83
C LEU A 439 -5.70 38.83 10.26
N LYS A 440 -6.32 39.60 11.15
CA LYS A 440 -7.27 40.67 10.78
C LYS A 440 -6.61 41.78 9.96
N ALA A 441 -7.41 42.53 9.20
CA ALA A 441 -6.93 43.69 8.46
C ALA A 441 -6.40 44.77 9.43
N ALA A 442 -5.40 45.56 9.02
CA ALA A 442 -4.74 46.53 9.91
C ALA A 442 -5.74 47.61 10.36
N GLU A 443 -6.60 48.03 9.44
CA GLU A 443 -7.65 49.02 9.72
C GLU A 443 -8.68 48.51 10.74
N GLU A 444 -8.95 47.20 10.79
CA GLU A 444 -9.85 46.63 11.80
C GLU A 444 -9.21 46.65 13.18
N VAL A 445 -7.91 46.35 13.26
CA VAL A 445 -7.16 46.39 14.52
C VAL A 445 -7.05 47.84 15.03
N GLU A 446 -6.77 48.81 14.16
CA GLU A 446 -6.76 50.24 14.52
C GLU A 446 -8.12 50.72 15.02
N LYS A 447 -9.21 50.34 14.35
CA LYS A 447 -10.58 50.64 14.82
C LYS A 447 -10.88 50.02 16.17
N GLU A 448 -10.48 48.77 16.42
CA GLU A 448 -10.65 48.13 17.74
C GLU A 448 -9.84 48.84 18.84
N ILE A 449 -8.64 49.34 18.55
CA ILE A 449 -7.81 50.10 19.48
C ILE A 449 -8.46 51.47 19.77
N ASP A 450 -8.92 52.17 18.74
CA ASP A 450 -9.63 53.45 18.86
C ASP A 450 -10.94 53.31 19.65
N GLU A 451 -11.70 52.24 19.46
CA GLU A 451 -12.90 51.96 20.25
C GLU A 451 -12.57 51.63 21.72
N LYS A 452 -11.56 50.79 21.97
CA LYS A 452 -11.12 50.47 23.34
C LYS A 452 -10.57 51.69 24.09
N SER A 453 -9.88 52.60 23.39
CA SER A 453 -9.37 53.84 23.99
C SER A 453 -10.48 54.81 24.38
N LYS A 454 -11.60 54.86 23.64
CA LYS A 454 -12.79 55.66 23.98
C LYS A 454 -13.54 55.11 25.20
N ILE A 455 -13.54 53.79 25.41
CA ILE A 455 -14.24 53.15 26.54
C ILE A 455 -13.45 53.30 27.86
N ASN A 456 -12.12 53.40 27.80
CA ASN A 456 -11.25 53.52 28.97
C ASN A 456 -10.88 54.96 29.35
N MET A 457 -11.58 55.98 28.84
CA MET A 457 -11.54 57.32 29.44
C MET A 457 -12.54 57.37 30.60
N PRO A 458 -12.11 57.23 31.88
CA PRO A 458 -13.00 57.53 33.00
C PRO A 458 -13.40 59.00 32.89
N GLU A 459 -14.69 59.29 32.99
CA GLU A 459 -15.19 60.64 33.27
C GLU A 459 -14.58 61.11 34.60
N ILE A 460 -13.43 61.77 34.53
CA ILE A 460 -12.94 62.64 35.60
C ILE A 460 -13.74 63.95 35.46
N ASN A 461 -15.04 63.88 35.69
CA ASN A 461 -15.88 65.06 35.86
C ASN A 461 -15.91 65.42 37.35
N ALA A 462 -15.01 66.36 37.68
CA ALA A 462 -15.24 67.51 38.55
C ALA A 462 -16.28 67.34 39.68
N PHE A 463 -15.84 66.90 40.85
CA PHE A 463 -16.45 67.31 42.13
C PHE A 463 -15.54 68.35 42.79
N HIS A 464 -15.70 69.61 42.37
CA HIS A 464 -15.23 70.77 43.10
C HIS A 464 -16.36 71.80 43.17
N GLY A 465 -16.90 71.98 44.37
CA GLY A 465 -17.65 73.18 44.75
C GLY A 465 -19.10 72.99 45.20
N ARG A 466 -19.33 72.55 46.44
CA ARG A 466 -19.75 73.42 47.56
C ARG A 466 -19.88 72.65 48.86
#